data_AF-A0A745IG97-F1
#
_entry.id   AF-A0A745IG97-F1
#
_cell.length_a   1.000
_cell.length_b   1.000
_cell.length_c   1.000
_cell.angle_alpha   90.00
_cell.angle_beta   90.00
_cell.angle_gamma   90.00
#
_symmetry.space_group_name_H-M   'P 1'
#
loop_
_entity.id
_entity.type
_entity.pdbx_description
1 polymer ?
#
loop_
_entity_poly.entity_id
_entity_poly.type
_entity_poly.pdbx_seq_one_letter_code
_entity_poly.pdbx_strand_id
1 'polypeptide(L)'
;MTKYALVGDVGGTNARLALCDIASGEISQAKTYSGLDYPSLEAVVRVYLDEHSVSVEDGCIAIACPITGDWVAMTNHTWAFSI
;
A
#
# COMPACT_ATOMS: atom_id res chain seq x y z
N MET A 1 17.81 -1.75 -10.98
CA MET A 1 16.68 -0.80 -10.92
C MET A 1 15.42 -1.60 -11.11
N THR A 2 14.55 -1.62 -10.09
CA THR A 2 13.22 -2.22 -10.20
C THR A 2 12.42 -1.47 -11.25
N LYS A 3 11.64 -2.19 -12.07
CA LYS A 3 10.80 -1.58 -13.10
C LYS A 3 9.59 -0.83 -12.51
N TYR A 4 9.10 -1.31 -11.38
CA TYR A 4 7.90 -0.81 -10.74
C TYR A 4 8.19 -0.26 -9.35
N ALA A 5 7.41 0.74 -8.96
CA ALA A 5 7.22 1.18 -7.59
C ALA A 5 5.82 0.76 -7.12
N LEU A 6 5.66 0.46 -5.84
CA LEU A 6 4.35 0.17 -5.27
C LEU A 6 3.59 1.47 -5.01
N VAL A 7 2.34 1.55 -5.44
CA VAL A 7 1.46 2.64 -5.03
C VAL A 7 0.24 2.11 -4.30
N GLY A 8 -0.25 2.87 -3.33
CA GLY A 8 -1.40 2.46 -2.52
C GLY A 8 -2.33 3.60 -2.16
N ASP A 9 -3.59 3.26 -1.97
CA ASP A 9 -4.66 4.12 -1.48
C ASP A 9 -5.40 3.39 -0.37
N VAL A 10 -5.22 3.85 0.87
CA VAL A 10 -5.68 3.17 2.09
C VAL A 10 -6.72 4.05 2.78
N GLY A 11 -7.97 3.58 2.74
CA GLY A 11 -9.09 4.16 3.45
C GLY A 11 -9.37 3.48 4.79
N GLY A 12 -10.50 3.81 5.42
CA GLY A 12 -10.88 3.20 6.70
C GLY A 12 -11.24 1.72 6.63
N THR A 13 -11.75 1.24 5.49
CA THR A 13 -12.26 -0.14 5.34
C THR A 13 -11.46 -0.95 4.34
N ASN A 14 -10.87 -0.31 3.34
CA ASN A 14 -10.24 -0.97 2.21
C ASN A 14 -8.84 -0.40 1.97
N ALA A 15 -7.93 -1.27 1.55
CA ALA A 15 -6.62 -0.92 1.03
C ALA A 15 -6.56 -1.31 -0.45
N ARG A 16 -6.28 -0.35 -1.32
CA ARG A 16 -6.03 -0.58 -2.74
C ARG A 16 -4.54 -0.46 -3.02
N LEU A 17 -3.96 -1.46 -3.66
CA LEU A 17 -2.56 -1.47 -4.10
C LEU A 17 -2.48 -1.62 -5.61
N ALA A 18 -1.46 -1.03 -6.22
CA ALA A 18 -1.17 -1.11 -7.64
C ALA A 18 0.34 -0.98 -7.90
N LEU A 19 0.78 -1.30 -9.11
CA LEU A 19 2.15 -1.06 -9.58
C LEU A 19 2.18 0.18 -10.46
N CYS A 20 3.15 1.05 -10.20
CA CYS A 20 3.48 2.20 -11.02
C CYS A 20 4.75 1.91 -11.83
N ASP A 21 4.70 1.98 -13.16
CA ASP A 21 5.90 1.94 -13.99
C ASP A 21 6.71 3.22 -13.76
N ILE A 22 7.95 3.07 -13.29
CA ILE A 22 8.77 4.23 -12.87
C ILE A 22 9.13 5.14 -14.05
N ALA A 23 9.23 4.58 -15.27
CA ALA A 23 9.64 5.34 -16.44
C ALA A 23 8.47 6.12 -17.07
N SER A 24 7.26 5.53 -17.07
CA SER A 24 6.08 6.14 -17.72
C SER A 24 5.08 6.77 -16.75
N GLY A 25 5.09 6.38 -15.48
CA GLY A 25 4.06 6.72 -14.50
C GLY A 25 2.75 5.96 -14.68
N GLU A 26 2.71 4.95 -15.57
CA GLU A 26 1.51 4.15 -15.82
C GLU A 26 1.18 3.26 -14.62
N ILE A 27 -0.08 3.29 -14.19
CA ILE A 27 -0.58 2.46 -13.10
C ILE A 27 -1.23 1.19 -13.66
N SER A 28 -0.84 0.03 -13.13
CA SER A 28 -1.34 -1.27 -13.54
C SER A 28 -1.56 -2.20 -12.34
N GLN A 29 -2.23 -3.34 -12.59
CA GLN A 29 -2.43 -4.41 -11.60
C GLN A 29 -3.10 -3.93 -10.30
N ALA A 30 -4.01 -2.97 -10.40
CA ALA A 30 -4.73 -2.46 -9.23
C ALA A 30 -5.63 -3.53 -8.60
N LYS A 31 -5.47 -3.77 -7.30
CA LYS A 31 -6.26 -4.72 -6.52
C LYS A 31 -6.69 -4.11 -5.20
N THR A 32 -7.92 -4.40 -4.77
CA THR A 32 -8.50 -3.90 -3.52
C THR A 32 -8.64 -5.05 -2.52
N TYR A 33 -8.20 -4.81 -1.29
CA TYR A 33 -8.26 -5.72 -0.16
C TYR A 33 -9.16 -5.12 0.93
N SER A 34 -9.94 -5.97 1.60
CA SER A 34 -10.67 -5.59 2.80
C SER A 34 -9.67 -5.51 3.96
N GLY A 35 -9.64 -4.37 4.66
CA GLY A 35 -8.76 -4.18 5.82
C GLY A 35 -9.06 -5.15 6.97
N LEU A 36 -10.31 -5.64 7.05
CA LEU A 36 -10.74 -6.60 8.07
C LEU A 36 -10.10 -7.98 7.90
N ASP A 37 -9.66 -8.32 6.69
CA ASP A 37 -9.11 -9.64 6.38
C ASP A 37 -7.63 -9.74 6.73
N TYR A 38 -6.98 -8.61 7.06
CA TYR A 38 -5.54 -8.54 7.25
C TYR A 38 -5.14 -7.80 8.55
N PRO A 39 -4.13 -8.30 9.27
CA PRO A 39 -3.75 -7.74 10.56
C PRO A 39 -2.99 -6.41 10.45
N SER A 40 -2.41 -6.08 9.30
CA SER A 40 -1.64 -4.85 9.07
C SER A 40 -1.57 -4.48 7.58
N LEU A 41 -1.22 -3.23 7.29
CA LEU A 41 -0.92 -2.79 5.92
C LEU A 41 0.27 -3.57 5.33
N GLU A 42 1.30 -3.82 6.13
CA GLU A 42 2.47 -4.61 5.71
C GLU A 42 2.06 -6.01 5.23
N ALA A 43 1.10 -6.66 5.92
CA ALA A 43 0.60 -7.96 5.49
C ALA A 43 -0.09 -7.88 4.12
N VAL A 44 -0.89 -6.85 3.88
CA VAL A 44 -1.51 -6.61 2.56
C VAL A 44 -0.46 -6.38 1.47
N VAL A 45 0.57 -5.58 1.76
CA VAL A 45 1.66 -5.31 0.82
C VAL A 45 2.40 -6.59 0.45
N ARG A 46 2.76 -7.44 1.43
CA ARG A 46 3.43 -8.72 1.18
C ARG A 46 2.58 -9.64 0.31
N VAL A 47 1.29 -9.78 0.64
CA VAL A 47 0.35 -10.59 -0.14
C VAL A 47 0.25 -10.08 -1.59
N TYR A 48 0.13 -8.76 -1.78
CA TYR A 48 0.06 -8.18 -3.12
C TYR A 48 1.33 -8.45 -3.95
N LEU A 49 2.52 -8.26 -3.36
CA LEU A 49 3.78 -8.49 -4.06
C LEU A 49 3.99 -9.97 -4.40
N ASP A 50 3.65 -10.88 -3.48
CA ASP A 50 3.74 -12.32 -3.70
C ASP A 50 2.78 -12.80 -4.80
N GLU A 51 1.52 -12.34 -4.78
CA GLU A 51 0.50 -12.68 -5.78
C GLU A 51 0.91 -12.28 -7.21
N HIS A 52 1.62 -11.16 -7.36
CA HIS A 52 2.09 -10.67 -8.66
C HIS A 52 3.52 -11.11 -8.98
N SER A 53 4.20 -11.79 -8.03
CA SER A 53 5.60 -12.24 -8.16
C SER A 53 6.54 -11.11 -8.58
N VAL A 54 6.37 -9.94 -7.98
CA VAL A 54 7.17 -8.73 -8.25
C VAL A 54 7.92 -8.28 -7.00
N SER A 55 9.09 -7.67 -7.21
CA SER A 55 9.85 -6.97 -6.17
C SER A 55 9.95 -5.49 -6.53
N VAL A 56 9.88 -4.66 -5.50
CA VAL A 56 9.93 -3.20 -5.59
C VAL A 56 10.88 -2.69 -4.49
N GLU A 57 11.62 -1.63 -4.78
CA GLU A 57 12.48 -0.95 -3.80
C GLU A 57 11.82 0.33 -3.26
N ASP A 58 10.90 0.91 -4.04
CA ASP A 58 10.23 2.17 -3.73
C ASP A 58 8.71 1.97 -3.60
N GLY A 59 8.09 2.78 -2.74
CA GLY A 59 6.64 2.79 -2.57
C GLY A 59 6.07 4.12 -2.11
N CYS A 60 4.82 4.39 -2.48
CA CYS A 60 4.07 5.57 -2.05
C CYS A 60 2.63 5.19 -1.70
N ILE A 61 2.23 5.41 -0.45
CA ILE A 61 0.90 5.04 0.04
C ILE A 61 0.15 6.30 0.48
N ALA A 62 -0.98 6.59 -0.15
CA ALA A 62 -1.95 7.55 0.33
C ALA A 62 -2.78 6.93 1.46
N ILE A 63 -2.93 7.64 2.58
CA ILE A 63 -3.67 7.17 3.75
C ILE A 63 -4.70 8.23 4.14
N ALA A 64 -5.94 7.82 4.36
CA ALA A 64 -7.04 8.69 4.77
C ALA A 64 -6.98 9.09 6.26
N CYS A 65 -5.82 9.55 6.74
CA CYS A 65 -5.66 10.16 8.07
C CYS A 65 -4.57 11.25 8.04
N PRO A 66 -4.53 12.16 9.04
CA PRO A 66 -3.45 13.13 9.17
C PRO A 66 -2.10 12.43 9.37
N ILE A 67 -1.11 12.81 8.57
CA ILE A 67 0.28 12.34 8.71
C ILE A 67 1.05 13.44 9.45
N THR A 68 1.33 13.21 10.73
CA THR A 68 1.94 14.22 11.63
C THR A 68 3.39 13.89 12.04
N GLY A 69 3.90 12.73 11.62
CA GLY A 69 5.25 12.27 11.91
C GLY A 69 5.47 10.86 11.36
N ASP A 70 6.51 10.21 11.87
CA ASP A 70 6.84 8.81 11.54
C ASP A 70 5.69 7.85 11.86
N TRP A 71 5.11 7.99 13.06
CA TRP A 71 4.02 7.13 13.49
C TRP A 71 2.68 7.54 12.89
N VAL A 72 2.14 6.67 12.05
CA VAL A 72 0.80 6.78 11.48
C VAL A 72 -0.14 5.85 12.22
N ALA A 73 -1.17 6.43 12.85
CA ALA A 73 -2.27 5.67 13.46
C ALA A 73 -3.56 5.96 12.71
N MET A 74 -4.19 4.92 12.16
CA MET A 74 -5.47 5.07 11.49
C MET A 74 -6.57 5.30 12.51
N THR A 75 -7.45 6.28 12.26
CA THR A 75 -8.59 6.57 13.15
C THR A 75 -9.77 5.65 12.92
N ASN A 76 -9.88 5.09 11.70
CA ASN A 76 -10.99 4.26 11.25
C ASN A 76 -10.64 2.77 11.17
N HIS A 77 -9.40 2.40 11.48
CA HIS A 77 -8.92 1.02 11.47
C HIS A 77 -7.88 0.82 12.57
N THR A 78 -7.65 -0.41 13.00
CA THR A 78 -6.68 -0.74 14.07
C THR A 78 -5.21 -0.71 13.61
N TRP A 79 -4.96 -0.41 12.33
CA TRP A 79 -3.60 -0.41 11.80
C TRP A 79 -2.85 0.84 12.24
N ALA A 80 -1.60 0.63 12.64
CA ALA A 80 -0.64 1.69 12.88
C ALA A 80 0.76 1.21 12.46
N PHE A 81 1.58 2.12 11.94
CA PHE A 81 2.91 1.81 11.41
C PHE A 81 3.81 3.06 11.36
N SER A 82 5.10 2.83 11.12
CA SER A 82 6.13 3.85 10.89
C SER A 82 6.49 3.94 9.39
N ILE A 83 7.00 5.09 8.93
CA ILE A 83 7.32 5.39 7.52
C ILE A 83 8.81 5.25 7.23
#